data_AF-A0A220W690-F1
#
_entry.id   AF-A0A220W690-F1
#
_cell.length_a   1.000
_cell.length_b   1.000
_cell.length_c   1.000
_cell.angle_alpha   90.00
_cell.angle_beta   90.00
_cell.angle_gamma   90.00
#
_symmetry.space_group_name_H-M   'P 1'
#
loop_
_entity.id
_entity.type
_entity.pdbx_description
1 polymer ?
#
loop_
_entity_poly.entity_id
_entity_poly.type
_entity_poly.pdbx_seq_one_letter_code
_entity_poly.pdbx_strand_id
1 'polypeptide(L)'
;MKKWIVILLAAAIIGGSAFVYNTRSANAAPLEIGATAPDFTTTGALAGKEFRFSLADTLKDGPVVLYFFPKVFTEGCTIEANMFAEATADFNAAGATVIGMSADDIEGLKKFSVSECRNRFAVARADE
;
A
#
# COMPACT_ATOMS: atom_id res chain seq x y z
N MET A 1 4.58 -67.49 31.41
CA MET A 1 5.78 -67.29 32.24
C MET A 1 6.83 -66.53 31.43
N LYS A 2 7.54 -65.56 32.05
CA LYS A 2 8.48 -64.51 31.54
C LYS A 2 7.76 -63.22 31.09
N LYS A 3 7.58 -62.17 31.95
CA LYS A 3 8.51 -61.18 32.57
C LYS A 3 9.31 -60.39 31.50
N TRP A 4 8.92 -59.15 31.15
CA TRP A 4 9.23 -57.81 31.75
C TRP A 4 10.41 -57.09 31.06
N ILE A 5 10.39 -55.73 31.06
CA ILE A 5 11.44 -54.72 30.72
C ILE A 5 11.34 -54.16 29.27
N VAL A 6 10.68 -53.01 29.02
CA VAL A 6 11.11 -51.58 29.13
C VAL A 6 12.25 -51.21 28.16
N ILE A 7 11.99 -50.25 27.25
CA ILE A 7 12.85 -49.07 26.94
C ILE A 7 12.05 -48.10 26.04
N LEU A 8 11.96 -46.85 26.51
CA LEU A 8 11.51 -45.65 25.79
C LEU A 8 12.47 -45.32 24.64
N LEU A 9 11.93 -44.94 23.48
CA LEU A 9 12.62 -44.04 22.54
C LEU A 9 11.60 -43.06 21.99
N ALA A 10 11.68 -41.84 22.53
CA ALA A 10 11.07 -40.65 21.97
C ALA A 10 11.73 -40.34 20.62
N ALA A 11 10.93 -40.18 19.57
CA ALA A 11 11.34 -39.46 18.37
C ALA A 11 10.45 -38.23 18.25
N ALA A 12 11.00 -37.09 18.68
CA ALA A 12 10.41 -35.78 18.48
C ALA A 12 10.32 -35.49 16.97
N ILE A 13 9.11 -35.44 16.43
CA ILE A 13 8.89 -34.79 15.14
C ILE A 13 8.60 -33.33 15.45
N ILE A 14 9.68 -32.57 15.64
CA ILE A 14 9.68 -31.12 15.49
C ILE A 14 9.55 -30.87 13.98
N GLY A 15 8.33 -31.04 13.48
CA GLY A 15 7.96 -30.64 12.13
C GLY A 15 7.75 -29.14 12.16
N GLY A 16 8.86 -28.40 12.03
CA GLY A 16 8.83 -26.95 11.89
C GLY A 16 7.91 -26.57 10.73
N SER A 17 6.77 -25.98 11.06
CA SER A 17 6.04 -25.13 10.11
C SER A 17 7.01 -24.01 9.76
N ALA A 18 7.68 -24.16 8.62
CA ALA A 18 8.47 -23.11 8.01
C ALA A 18 7.53 -21.93 7.82
N PHE A 19 7.57 -20.98 8.76
CA PHE A 19 7.08 -19.64 8.54
C PHE A 19 7.96 -19.10 7.43
N VAL A 20 7.47 -19.18 6.20
CA VAL A 20 8.13 -18.59 5.04
C VAL A 20 8.09 -17.08 5.31
N TYR A 21 9.17 -16.57 5.90
CA TYR A 21 9.44 -15.15 5.92
C TYR A 21 9.55 -14.74 4.46
N ASN A 22 8.47 -14.16 3.94
CA ASN A 22 8.41 -13.58 2.63
C ASN A 22 9.45 -12.45 2.65
N THR A 23 10.62 -12.71 2.06
CA THR A 23 11.65 -11.70 1.92
C THR A 23 11.13 -10.69 0.92
N ARG A 24 10.49 -9.64 1.40
CA ARG A 24 10.19 -8.47 0.58
C ARG A 24 11.52 -7.88 0.15
N SER A 25 11.92 -8.24 -1.06
CA SER A 25 13.13 -7.71 -1.67
C SER A 25 12.92 -6.22 -1.90
N ALA A 26 13.73 -5.38 -1.26
CA ALA A 26 13.79 -3.94 -1.51
C ALA A 26 14.35 -3.60 -2.91
N ASN A 27 14.57 -4.61 -3.76
CA ASN A 27 15.05 -4.52 -5.14
C ASN A 27 14.14 -5.33 -6.07
N ALA A 28 12.83 -5.08 -6.05
CA ALA A 28 11.98 -5.54 -7.13
C ALA A 28 12.39 -4.83 -8.42
N ALA A 29 12.45 -5.56 -9.54
CA ALA A 29 12.65 -4.94 -10.85
C ALA A 29 11.53 -3.91 -11.11
N PRO A 30 11.82 -2.79 -11.80
CA PRO A 30 10.79 -1.85 -12.21
C PRO A 30 9.64 -2.56 -12.94
N LEU A 31 8.41 -2.08 -12.74
CA LEU A 31 7.26 -2.60 -13.46
C LEU A 31 7.33 -2.20 -14.94
N GLU A 32 7.18 -3.18 -15.82
CA GLU A 32 7.06 -2.94 -17.26
C GLU A 32 5.63 -2.52 -17.63
N ILE A 33 5.49 -1.76 -18.72
CA ILE A 33 4.17 -1.41 -19.25
C ILE A 33 3.39 -2.69 -19.62
N GLY A 34 2.16 -2.79 -19.14
CA GLY A 34 1.31 -3.97 -19.34
C GLY A 34 1.49 -5.06 -18.29
N ALA A 35 2.46 -4.91 -17.36
CA ALA A 35 2.53 -5.78 -16.20
C ALA A 35 1.29 -5.60 -15.31
N THR A 36 0.81 -6.70 -14.74
CA THR A 36 -0.22 -6.66 -13.70
C THR A 36 0.31 -5.88 -12.50
N ALA A 37 -0.41 -4.84 -12.09
CA ALA A 37 -0.07 -4.09 -10.89
C ALA A 37 -0.11 -5.02 -9.66
N PRO A 38 0.92 -5.01 -8.78
CA PRO A 38 0.87 -5.73 -7.53
C PRO A 38 -0.32 -5.28 -6.68
N ASP A 39 -1.07 -6.23 -6.12
CA ASP A 39 -2.13 -5.90 -5.18
C ASP A 39 -1.55 -5.52 -3.81
N PHE A 40 -2.16 -4.53 -3.17
CA PHE A 40 -1.80 -4.08 -1.83
C PHE A 40 -3.00 -3.46 -1.12
N THR A 41 -2.88 -3.42 0.20
CA THR A 41 -3.80 -2.72 1.09
C THR A 41 -2.96 -1.94 2.08
N THR A 42 -3.32 -0.69 2.32
CA THR A 42 -2.59 0.20 3.22
C THR A 42 -3.53 1.25 3.83
N THR A 43 -2.97 2.15 4.63
CA THR A 43 -3.68 3.27 5.21
C THR A 43 -3.51 4.51 4.34
N GLY A 44 -4.62 5.21 4.08
CA GLY A 44 -4.64 6.50 3.41
C GLY A 44 -5.46 7.54 4.15
N ALA A 45 -5.45 8.76 3.62
CA ALA A 45 -6.19 9.89 4.13
C ALA A 45 -6.88 10.66 3.00
N LEU A 46 -8.11 11.09 3.27
CA LEU A 46 -8.85 12.02 2.43
C LEU A 46 -9.49 13.08 3.33
N ALA A 47 -9.25 14.35 3.00
CA ALA A 47 -9.78 15.47 3.77
C ALA A 47 -9.49 15.38 5.28
N GLY A 48 -8.26 14.95 5.61
CA GLY A 48 -7.79 14.77 6.98
C GLY A 48 -8.33 13.52 7.69
N LYS A 49 -9.17 12.72 7.04
CA LYS A 49 -9.74 11.50 7.59
C LYS A 49 -9.00 10.28 7.08
N GLU A 50 -8.53 9.47 8.01
CA GLU A 50 -7.89 8.20 7.74
C GLU A 50 -8.90 7.15 7.23
N PHE A 51 -8.48 6.31 6.30
CA PHE A 51 -9.25 5.17 5.80
C PHE A 51 -8.32 4.05 5.31
N ARG A 52 -8.86 2.83 5.19
CA ARG A 52 -8.17 1.70 4.55
C ARG A 52 -8.28 1.83 3.02
N PHE A 53 -7.16 1.90 2.34
CA PHE A 53 -7.07 1.86 0.88
C PHE A 53 -6.70 0.44 0.41
N SER A 54 -7.39 -0.07 -0.61
CA SER A 54 -7.03 -1.31 -1.30
C SER A 54 -7.12 -1.08 -2.80
N LEU A 55 -6.05 -1.46 -3.51
CA LEU A 55 -5.99 -1.31 -4.95
C LEU A 55 -7.05 -2.19 -5.64
N ALA A 56 -7.13 -3.47 -5.28
CA ALA A 56 -8.14 -4.39 -5.81
C ALA A 56 -9.58 -3.93 -5.55
N ASP A 57 -9.87 -3.34 -4.39
CA ASP A 57 -11.20 -2.80 -4.11
C ASP A 57 -11.52 -1.58 -5.00
N THR A 58 -10.55 -0.67 -5.17
CA THR A 58 -10.76 0.58 -5.92
C THR A 58 -10.84 0.33 -7.43
N LEU A 59 -10.10 -0.64 -7.95
CA LEU A 59 -10.14 -1.04 -9.36
C LEU A 59 -11.50 -1.58 -9.82
N LYS A 60 -12.41 -1.93 -8.88
CA LYS A 60 -13.78 -2.35 -9.21
C LYS A 60 -14.62 -1.19 -9.74
N ASP A 61 -14.29 0.04 -9.34
CA ASP A 61 -15.05 1.25 -9.69
C ASP A 61 -14.50 1.93 -10.96
N GLY A 62 -13.26 1.62 -11.36
CA GLY A 62 -12.63 2.16 -12.55
C GLY A 62 -11.10 2.11 -12.52
N PRO A 63 -10.41 2.63 -13.55
CA PRO A 63 -8.96 2.76 -13.53
C PRO A 63 -8.47 3.60 -12.35
N VAL A 64 -7.30 3.27 -11.84
CA VAL A 64 -6.65 4.01 -10.74
C VAL A 64 -5.37 4.66 -11.24
N VAL A 65 -5.24 5.96 -11.01
CA VAL A 65 -3.99 6.71 -11.23
C VAL A 65 -3.25 6.77 -9.91
N LEU A 66 -2.20 5.95 -9.79
CA LEU A 66 -1.24 6.04 -8.69
C LEU A 66 -0.11 6.98 -9.10
N TYR A 67 0.07 8.08 -8.37
CA TYR A 67 1.25 8.93 -8.54
C TYR A 67 2.12 8.86 -7.28
N PHE A 68 3.39 8.52 -7.44
CA PHE A 68 4.32 8.34 -6.33
C PHE A 68 5.21 9.57 -6.18
N PHE A 69 5.35 10.07 -4.95
CA PHE A 69 6.15 11.24 -4.67
C PHE A 69 6.99 11.04 -3.40
N PRO A 70 8.20 11.60 -3.33
CA PRO A 70 9.17 11.26 -2.28
C PRO A 70 8.84 11.83 -0.91
N LYS A 71 8.22 13.02 -0.83
CA LYS A 71 8.00 13.71 0.44
C LYS A 71 6.95 14.81 0.39
N VAL A 72 6.01 14.80 1.34
CA VAL A 72 5.04 15.88 1.56
C VAL A 72 5.72 17.22 1.87
N PHE A 73 5.07 18.32 1.49
CA PHE A 73 5.51 19.70 1.76
C PHE A 73 6.89 20.09 1.19
N THR A 74 7.35 19.35 0.18
CA THR A 74 8.47 19.79 -0.66
C THR A 74 7.92 20.51 -1.90
N GLU A 75 8.65 21.52 -2.38
CA GLU A 75 8.15 22.44 -3.42
C GLU A 75 7.59 21.72 -4.65
N GLY A 76 8.36 20.78 -5.22
CA GLY A 76 7.93 20.00 -6.38
C GLY A 76 6.67 19.17 -6.10
N CYS A 77 6.66 18.39 -5.01
CA CYS A 77 5.51 17.55 -4.68
C CYS A 77 4.26 18.37 -4.33
N THR A 78 4.43 19.55 -3.75
CA THR A 78 3.34 20.50 -3.51
C THR A 78 2.76 21.02 -4.82
N ILE A 79 3.61 21.41 -5.78
CA ILE A 79 3.15 21.86 -7.10
C ILE A 79 2.38 20.74 -7.81
N GLU A 80 2.93 19.54 -7.85
CA GLU A 80 2.31 18.37 -8.48
C GLU A 80 0.96 18.01 -7.84
N ALA A 81 0.88 17.97 -6.51
CA ALA A 81 -0.37 17.67 -5.80
C ALA A 81 -1.46 18.72 -6.09
N ASN A 82 -1.08 20.00 -6.16
CA ASN A 82 -2.01 21.07 -6.53
C ASN A 82 -2.53 20.90 -7.97
N MET A 83 -1.67 20.49 -8.92
CA MET A 83 -2.08 20.20 -10.29
C MET A 83 -3.03 19.00 -10.36
N PHE A 84 -2.79 17.93 -9.59
CA PHE A 84 -3.73 16.82 -9.48
C PHE A 84 -5.07 17.25 -8.87
N ALA A 85 -5.05 18.13 -7.86
CA ALA A 85 -6.25 18.65 -7.23
C ALA A 85 -7.13 19.44 -8.22
N GLU A 86 -6.50 20.22 -9.10
CA GLU A 86 -7.15 20.97 -10.18
C GLU A 86 -7.70 20.03 -11.26
N ALA A 87 -6.93 19.03 -11.67
CA ALA A 87 -7.32 18.04 -12.69
C ALA A 87 -8.25 16.92 -12.18
N THR A 88 -8.55 16.86 -10.88
CA THR A 88 -9.33 15.74 -10.30
C THR A 88 -10.69 15.56 -10.98
N ALA A 89 -11.34 16.66 -11.38
CA ALA A 89 -12.63 16.58 -12.08
C ALA A 89 -12.51 15.89 -13.45
N ASP A 90 -11.40 16.11 -14.15
CA ASP A 90 -11.16 15.52 -15.47
C ASP A 90 -10.87 14.03 -15.36
N PHE A 91 -10.09 13.61 -14.36
CA PHE A 91 -9.88 12.19 -14.05
C PHE A 91 -11.21 11.49 -13.71
N ASN A 92 -12.02 12.10 -12.85
CA ASN A 92 -13.34 11.56 -12.51
C ASN A 92 -14.25 11.47 -13.74
N ALA A 93 -14.22 12.46 -14.64
CA ALA A 93 -14.98 12.43 -15.89
C ALA A 93 -14.51 11.31 -16.85
N ALA A 94 -13.23 10.93 -16.78
CA ALA A 94 -12.68 9.77 -17.47
C ALA A 94 -12.93 8.43 -16.72
N GLY A 95 -13.62 8.45 -15.58
CA GLY A 95 -13.87 7.28 -14.74
C GLY A 95 -12.67 6.82 -13.91
N ALA A 96 -11.64 7.65 -13.78
CA ALA A 96 -10.42 7.32 -13.06
C ALA A 96 -10.39 7.91 -11.64
N THR A 97 -9.88 7.13 -10.69
CA THR A 97 -9.61 7.59 -9.32
C THR A 97 -8.13 7.92 -9.15
N VAL A 98 -7.81 9.12 -8.66
CA VAL A 98 -6.43 9.54 -8.37
C VAL A 98 -6.09 9.25 -6.91
N ILE A 99 -4.95 8.59 -6.67
CA ILE A 99 -4.38 8.37 -5.35
C ILE A 99 -2.90 8.77 -5.35
N GLY A 100 -2.52 9.70 -4.49
CA GLY A 100 -1.12 10.02 -4.26
C GLY A 100 -0.46 9.06 -3.28
N MET A 101 0.77 8.65 -3.55
CA MET A 101 1.50 7.64 -2.78
C MET A 101 2.82 8.22 -2.27
N SER A 102 3.06 8.17 -0.95
CA SER A 102 4.33 8.57 -0.34
C SER A 102 4.71 7.63 0.82
N ALA A 103 5.99 7.57 1.14
CA ALA A 103 6.50 6.88 2.33
C ALA A 103 6.38 7.72 3.63
N ASP A 104 5.74 8.89 3.57
CA ASP A 104 5.45 9.69 4.77
C ASP A 104 4.42 9.02 5.69
N ASP A 105 4.45 9.37 6.97
CA ASP A 105 3.49 8.87 7.95
C ASP A 105 2.06 9.37 7.72
N ILE A 106 1.08 8.67 8.30
CA ILE A 106 -0.34 8.99 8.12
C ILE A 106 -0.72 10.39 8.63
N GLU A 107 -0.03 10.93 9.64
CA GLU A 107 -0.32 12.26 10.16
C GLU A 107 0.12 13.37 9.19
N GLY A 108 1.28 13.18 8.54
CA GLY A 108 1.74 14.01 7.43
C GLY A 108 0.77 13.96 6.25
N LEU A 109 0.36 12.75 5.85
CA LEU A 109 -0.59 12.54 4.76
C LEU A 109 -1.97 13.15 5.05
N LYS A 110 -2.47 13.06 6.29
CA LYS A 110 -3.73 13.71 6.69
C LYS A 110 -3.67 15.22 6.48
N LYS A 111 -2.61 15.89 6.93
CA LYS A 111 -2.43 17.34 6.75
C LYS A 111 -2.30 17.69 5.27
N PHE A 112 -1.48 16.95 4.54
CA PHE A 112 -1.25 17.16 3.11
C PHE A 112 -2.54 16.99 2.28
N SER A 113 -3.38 16.01 2.64
CA SER A 113 -4.67 15.77 1.99
C SER A 113 -5.63 16.97 2.09
N VAL A 114 -5.49 17.78 3.14
CA VAL A 114 -6.30 18.97 3.36
C VAL A 114 -5.71 20.18 2.65
N SER A 115 -4.41 20.44 2.81
CA SER A 115 -3.79 21.67 2.29
C SER A 115 -3.44 21.58 0.81
N GLU A 116 -2.67 20.58 0.40
CA GLU A 116 -2.11 20.51 -0.97
C GLU A 116 -2.97 19.67 -1.91
N CYS A 117 -3.56 18.58 -1.42
CA CYS A 117 -4.57 17.84 -2.20
C CYS A 117 -5.93 18.56 -2.18
N ARG A 118 -6.09 19.61 -1.36
CA ARG A 118 -7.28 20.48 -1.26
C ARG A 118 -8.59 19.72 -1.04
N ASN A 119 -8.54 18.59 -0.34
CA ASN A 119 -9.65 17.65 -0.15
C ASN A 119 -10.21 17.04 -1.45
N ARG A 120 -9.50 17.13 -2.58
CA ARG A 120 -10.00 16.73 -3.91
C ARG A 120 -9.78 15.25 -4.18
N PHE A 121 -8.64 14.71 -3.78
CA PHE A 121 -8.28 13.31 -3.98
C PHE A 121 -7.55 12.77 -2.74
N ALA A 122 -7.45 11.45 -2.63
CA ALA A 122 -6.86 10.78 -1.47
C ALA A 122 -5.35 10.58 -1.63
N VAL A 123 -4.66 10.49 -0.50
CA VAL A 123 -3.25 10.08 -0.44
C VAL A 123 -3.09 8.86 0.45
N ALA A 124 -2.14 7.98 0.16
CA ALA A 124 -1.93 6.75 0.90
C ALA A 124 -0.43 6.43 1.05
N ARG A 125 -0.16 5.56 2.01
CA ARG A 125 1.20 5.11 2.34
C ARG A 125 1.75 4.17 1.27
N ALA A 126 3.03 4.33 0.95
CA ALA A 126 3.74 3.52 -0.05
C ALA A 126 4.78 2.57 0.57
N ASP A 127 4.82 2.46 1.90
CA ASP A 127 5.84 1.72 2.65
C ASP A 127 5.36 0.38 3.23
N GLU A 128 4.16 -0.08 2.83
CA GLU A 128 3.53 -1.33 3.31
C GLU A 128 3.40 -2.44 2.26
#